data_AF-T1JNB7-F1
#
_entry.id   AF-T1JNB7-F1
#
_cell.length_a   1.000
_cell.length_b   1.000
_cell.length_c   1.000
_cell.angle_alpha   90.00
_cell.angle_beta   90.00
_cell.angle_gamma   90.00
#
_symmetry.space_group_name_H-M   'P 1'
#
loop_
_entity.id
_entity.type
_entity.pdbx_description
1 polymer ?
#
loop_
_entity_poly.entity_id
_entity_poly.type
_entity_poly.pdbx_seq_one_letter_code
_entity_poly.pdbx_strand_id
1 'polypeptide(L)'
;MILHNHCDIGDEDSLPEIKYELILRKWVDVNPAMEFRCFVKNNNLIGISQRDVSNLYLLVGREEEILDDIQHFFRNQIRSRFSDDKYVFDVYRQSKRDVVLIDFNPFGRTTDALLFDWDSLLSSTLDDDNEIPEFRCIRESVGVQPNPYRNSVPKDFVDLGSGMDALKLIDLMNLSTNSNGHLNGDSSP
;
A
#
# COMPACT_ATOMS: atom_id res chain seq x y z
N MET A 1 6.78 36.41 -0.99
CA MET A 1 7.76 35.33 -0.74
C MET A 1 8.31 35.51 0.66
N ILE A 2 7.68 34.88 1.65
CA ILE A 2 8.20 34.73 3.00
C ILE A 2 7.87 33.30 3.39
N LEU A 3 8.91 32.48 3.52
CA LEU A 3 8.86 31.13 4.06
C LEU A 3 8.46 31.23 5.54
N HIS A 4 7.40 30.54 5.96
CA HIS A 4 7.16 30.22 7.37
C HIS A 4 7.31 28.71 7.53
N ASN A 5 8.57 28.28 7.69
CA ASN A 5 8.88 27.07 8.42
C ASN A 5 8.92 27.47 9.91
N HIS A 6 7.81 27.30 10.62
CA HIS A 6 7.84 27.21 12.07
C HIS A 6 7.56 25.75 12.44
N CYS A 7 8.62 24.96 12.44
CA CYS A 7 8.67 23.76 13.26
C CYS A 7 9.14 24.28 14.63
N ASP A 8 8.21 24.44 15.56
CA ASP A 8 8.55 24.66 16.96
C ASP A 8 9.25 23.39 17.46
N ILE A 9 10.58 23.44 17.49
CA ILE A 9 11.40 22.47 18.20
C ILE A 9 11.21 22.79 19.68
N GLY A 10 10.15 22.21 20.26
CA GLY A 10 10.03 22.08 21.70
C GLY A 10 11.17 21.22 22.25
N ASP A 11 11.61 21.57 23.45
CA ASP A 11 12.71 20.99 24.22
C ASP A 11 13.07 19.53 23.89
N GLU A 12 14.36 19.28 23.60
CA GLU A 12 14.97 18.01 23.18
C GLU A 12 14.82 16.83 24.17
N ASP A 13 14.18 17.01 25.33
CA ASP A 13 14.28 16.10 26.48
C ASP A 13 13.02 15.27 26.81
N SER A 14 11.99 15.23 25.95
CA SER A 14 10.87 14.31 26.17
C SER A 14 10.21 13.80 24.89
N LEU A 15 10.94 13.03 24.09
CA LEU A 15 10.26 12.13 23.16
C LEU A 15 9.43 11.13 23.97
N PRO A 16 8.13 10.93 23.65
CA PRO A 16 7.31 9.97 24.37
C PRO A 16 7.96 8.58 24.26
N GLU A 17 8.04 7.87 25.38
CA GLU A 17 8.57 6.52 25.40
C GLU A 17 7.66 5.59 24.58
N ILE A 18 8.10 5.22 23.38
CA ILE A 18 7.34 4.33 22.50
C ILE A 18 7.59 2.89 22.95
N LYS A 19 6.58 2.29 23.57
CA LYS A 19 6.59 0.87 23.87
C LYS A 19 6.26 0.07 22.62
N TYR A 20 7.19 -0.79 22.20
CA TYR A 20 6.96 -1.71 21.09
C TYR A 20 6.16 -2.94 21.55
N GLU A 21 5.26 -3.40 20.69
CA GLU A 21 4.43 -4.59 20.93
C GLU A 21 4.55 -5.56 19.75
N LEU A 22 4.65 -6.85 20.06
CA LEU A 22 4.62 -7.92 19.06
C LEU A 22 3.20 -8.51 18.99
N ILE A 23 2.49 -8.22 17.91
CA ILE A 23 1.14 -8.72 17.67
C ILE A 23 1.23 -9.93 16.73
N LEU A 24 0.84 -11.11 17.22
CA LEU A 24 0.74 -12.32 16.42
C LEU A 24 -0.72 -12.59 16.07
N ARG A 25 -1.02 -12.63 14.76
CA ARG A 25 -2.34 -12.98 14.25
C ARG A 25 -2.31 -14.39 13.68
N LYS A 26 -3.42 -15.11 13.81
CA LYS A 26 -3.57 -16.43 13.19
C LYS A 26 -3.46 -16.26 11.67
N TRP A 27 -2.63 -17.09 11.04
CA TRP A 27 -2.56 -17.15 9.57
C TRP A 27 -3.89 -17.65 8.99
N VAL A 28 -4.36 -16.97 7.95
CA VAL A 28 -5.57 -17.32 7.20
C VAL A 28 -5.24 -17.20 5.72
N ASP A 29 -5.79 -18.10 4.92
CA ASP A 29 -5.71 -18.01 3.47
C ASP A 29 -6.71 -16.96 2.99
N VAL A 30 -6.17 -15.82 2.57
CA VAL A 30 -6.96 -14.67 2.12
C VAL A 30 -6.85 -14.60 0.61
N ASN A 31 -8.00 -14.62 -0.08
CA ASN A 31 -8.02 -14.42 -1.53
C ASN A 31 -7.70 -12.94 -1.84
N PRO A 32 -6.55 -12.63 -2.47
CA PRO A 32 -6.14 -11.23 -2.69
C PRO A 32 -7.10 -10.45 -3.60
N ALA A 33 -7.90 -11.16 -4.42
CA ALA A 33 -8.93 -10.56 -5.27
C ALA A 33 -10.02 -9.82 -4.49
N MET A 34 -10.24 -10.22 -3.23
CA MET A 34 -11.31 -9.72 -2.36
C MET A 34 -10.78 -8.88 -1.19
N GLU A 35 -9.54 -8.40 -1.30
CA GLU A 35 -8.97 -7.41 -0.39
C GLU A 35 -9.11 -6.00 -0.96
N PHE A 36 -9.52 -5.07 -0.11
CA PHE A 36 -9.78 -3.69 -0.49
C PHE A 36 -9.21 -2.72 0.54
N ARG A 37 -8.67 -1.61 0.06
CA ARG A 37 -8.25 -0.47 0.85
C ARG A 37 -9.30 0.62 0.77
N CYS A 38 -9.74 1.11 1.92
CA CYS A 38 -10.81 2.07 2.07
C CYS A 38 -10.24 3.38 2.65
N PHE A 39 -10.59 4.50 2.03
CA PHE A 39 -10.12 5.83 2.41
C PHE A 39 -11.24 6.60 3.09
N VAL A 40 -10.99 7.07 4.31
CA VAL A 40 -11.95 7.84 5.11
C VAL A 40 -11.41 9.23 5.36
N LYS A 41 -12.24 10.25 5.12
CA LYS A 41 -11.95 11.65 5.40
C LYS A 41 -13.23 12.32 5.89
N ASN A 42 -13.12 13.19 6.90
CA ASN A 42 -14.27 13.86 7.53
C ASN A 42 -15.37 12.86 7.99
N ASN A 43 -14.97 11.68 8.49
CA ASN A 43 -15.88 10.56 8.84
C ASN A 43 -16.73 9.99 7.70
N ASN A 44 -16.36 10.27 6.45
CA ASN A 44 -17.01 9.77 5.25
C ASN A 44 -16.07 8.83 4.50
N LEU A 45 -16.61 7.72 3.99
CA LEU A 45 -15.89 6.82 3.10
C LEU A 45 -15.83 7.48 1.72
N ILE A 46 -14.63 7.89 1.30
CA ILE A 46 -14.45 8.67 0.06
C ILE A 46 -13.99 7.83 -1.13
N GLY A 47 -13.37 6.69 -0.87
CA GLY A 47 -12.88 5.82 -1.93
C GLY A 47 -12.55 4.42 -1.46
N ILE A 48 -12.64 3.47 -2.39
CA ILE A 48 -12.30 2.06 -2.20
C ILE A 48 -11.43 1.62 -3.38
N SER A 49 -10.24 1.08 -3.10
CA SER A 49 -9.33 0.49 -4.08
C SER A 49 -9.21 -1.01 -3.86
N GLN A 50 -9.10 -1.78 -4.93
CA GLN A 50 -8.54 -3.13 -4.85
C GLN A 50 -7.12 -3.08 -4.26
N ARG A 51 -6.81 -4.01 -3.33
CA ARG A 51 -5.54 -4.02 -2.61
C ARG A 51 -4.37 -4.57 -3.41
N ASP A 52 -4.60 -5.65 -4.15
CA ASP A 52 -3.63 -6.23 -5.07
C ASP A 52 -3.76 -5.59 -6.45
N VAL A 53 -2.91 -4.60 -6.71
CA VAL A 53 -2.85 -3.90 -8.00
C VAL A 53 -1.95 -4.60 -9.03
N SER A 54 -1.33 -5.72 -8.69
CA SER A 54 -0.39 -6.42 -9.58
C SER A 54 -0.97 -7.63 -10.29
N ASN A 55 -2.23 -7.95 -10.03
CA ASN A 55 -2.93 -9.03 -10.72
C ASN A 55 -4.26 -8.53 -11.26
N LEU A 56 -4.66 -9.13 -12.38
CA LEU A 56 -6.01 -8.96 -12.91
C LEU A 56 -6.94 -10.00 -12.27
N TYR A 57 -7.97 -9.52 -11.57
CA TYR A 57 -9.06 -10.35 -11.08
C TYR A 57 -10.36 -9.89 -11.73
N LEU A 58 -11.03 -10.81 -12.44
CA LEU A 58 -12.30 -10.48 -13.09
C LEU A 58 -13.43 -10.38 -12.05
N LEU A 59 -13.66 -9.18 -11.54
CA LEU A 59 -14.74 -8.84 -10.61
C LEU A 59 -16.02 -8.33 -11.32
N VAL A 60 -16.07 -8.47 -12.65
CA VAL A 60 -17.16 -7.97 -13.50
C VAL A 60 -18.52 -8.45 -12.97
N GLY A 61 -19.43 -7.49 -12.74
CA GLY A 61 -20.77 -7.73 -12.24
C GLY A 61 -20.89 -7.91 -10.71
N ARG A 62 -19.79 -7.83 -9.95
CA ARG A 62 -19.81 -7.91 -8.48
C ARG A 62 -19.44 -6.59 -7.79
N GLU A 63 -18.98 -5.60 -8.54
CA GLU A 63 -18.48 -4.32 -8.02
C GLU A 63 -19.53 -3.63 -7.13
N GLU A 64 -20.78 -3.51 -7.60
CA GLU A 64 -21.87 -2.90 -6.82
C GLU A 64 -22.16 -3.66 -5.52
N GLU A 65 -22.11 -4.99 -5.54
CA GLU A 65 -22.33 -5.81 -4.35
C GLU A 65 -21.20 -5.64 -3.32
N ILE A 66 -19.95 -5.60 -3.80
CA ILE A 66 -18.77 -5.37 -2.96
C ILE A 66 -18.83 -3.97 -2.34
N LEU A 67 -19.16 -2.96 -3.15
CA LEU A 67 -19.31 -1.58 -2.74
C LEU A 67 -20.38 -1.42 -1.66
N ASP A 68 -21.55 -2.06 -1.83
CA ASP A 68 -22.63 -2.04 -0.83
C ASP A 68 -22.21 -2.74 0.48
N ASP A 69 -21.57 -3.90 0.40
CA ASP A 69 -21.11 -4.65 1.57
C ASP A 69 -20.08 -3.86 2.38
N ILE A 70 -19.11 -3.21 1.72
CA ILE A 70 -18.09 -2.40 2.39
C ILE A 70 -18.71 -1.13 3.00
N GLN A 71 -19.62 -0.45 2.29
CA GLN A 71 -20.33 0.71 2.85
C GLN A 71 -21.18 0.33 4.07
N HIS A 72 -21.86 -0.81 4.01
CA HIS A 72 -22.63 -1.34 5.12
C HIS A 72 -21.74 -1.67 6.33
N PHE A 73 -20.60 -2.33 6.08
CA PHE A 73 -19.60 -2.60 7.11
C PHE A 73 -19.06 -1.30 7.72
N PHE A 74 -18.67 -0.33 6.91
CA PHE A 74 -18.16 0.97 7.37
C PHE A 74 -19.17 1.67 8.28
N ARG A 75 -20.42 1.87 7.83
CA ARG A 75 -21.46 2.57 8.60
C ARG A 75 -21.77 1.90 9.94
N ASN A 76 -21.80 0.57 9.97
CA ASN A 76 -22.26 -0.17 11.16
C ASN A 76 -21.14 -0.56 12.13
N GLN A 77 -19.91 -0.75 11.63
CA GLN A 77 -18.82 -1.33 12.41
C GLN A 77 -17.63 -0.41 12.62
N ILE A 78 -17.42 0.60 11.76
CA ILE A 78 -16.20 1.42 11.79
C ILE A 78 -16.53 2.88 12.13
N ARG A 79 -17.50 3.47 11.41
CA ARG A 79 -17.89 4.88 11.57
C ARG A 79 -18.21 5.18 13.03
N SER A 80 -17.74 6.32 13.53
CA SER A 80 -17.92 6.80 14.92
C SER A 80 -17.29 5.96 16.05
N ARG A 81 -16.53 4.89 15.73
CA ARG A 81 -15.78 4.12 16.74
C ARG A 81 -14.33 4.56 16.89
N PHE A 82 -13.84 5.40 15.98
CA PHE A 82 -12.49 5.95 15.98
C PHE A 82 -12.52 7.44 16.32
N SER A 83 -11.50 7.92 17.04
CA SER A 83 -11.38 9.32 17.44
C SER A 83 -10.97 10.24 16.29
N ASP A 84 -10.22 9.69 15.33
CA ASP A 84 -9.77 10.43 14.15
C ASP A 84 -10.86 10.45 13.07
N ASP A 85 -11.01 11.58 12.40
CA ASP A 85 -11.96 11.79 11.31
C ASP A 85 -11.42 11.38 9.94
N LYS A 86 -10.12 11.06 9.87
CA LYS A 86 -9.43 10.64 8.65
C LYS A 86 -8.51 9.46 8.94
N TYR A 87 -8.67 8.39 8.18
CA TYR A 87 -7.86 7.18 8.30
C TYR A 87 -8.02 6.33 7.04
N VAL A 88 -7.15 5.35 6.90
CA VAL A 88 -7.26 4.31 5.89
C VAL A 88 -7.49 2.99 6.61
N PHE A 89 -8.36 2.15 6.09
CA PHE A 89 -8.55 0.81 6.63
C PHE A 89 -8.60 -0.21 5.50
N ASP A 90 -8.01 -1.38 5.77
CA ASP A 90 -7.99 -2.49 4.84
C ASP A 90 -9.05 -3.52 5.27
N VAL A 91 -9.78 -4.05 4.32
CA VAL A 91 -10.81 -5.08 4.54
C VAL A 91 -10.63 -6.26 3.62
N TYR A 92 -11.06 -7.42 4.11
CA TYR A 92 -11.23 -8.62 3.32
C TYR A 92 -12.71 -9.00 3.28
N ARG A 93 -13.24 -9.20 2.08
CA ARG A 93 -14.60 -9.68 1.88
C ARG A 93 -14.59 -11.18 1.63
N GLN A 94 -14.87 -11.97 2.67
CA GLN A 94 -14.86 -13.43 2.59
C GLN A 94 -16.05 -13.96 1.77
N SER A 95 -17.22 -13.37 1.96
CA SER A 95 -18.44 -13.70 1.22
C SER A 95 -19.41 -12.51 1.22
N LYS A 96 -20.61 -12.69 0.66
CA LYS A 96 -21.62 -11.61 0.63
C LYS A 96 -22.03 -11.23 2.05
N ARG A 97 -21.98 -9.93 2.36
CA ARG A 97 -22.24 -9.36 3.69
C ARG A 97 -21.29 -9.81 4.80
N ASP A 98 -20.17 -10.45 4.43
CA ASP A 98 -19.15 -10.94 5.36
C ASP A 98 -17.82 -10.23 5.06
N VAL A 99 -17.64 -9.10 5.76
CA VAL A 99 -16.49 -8.20 5.62
C VAL A 99 -15.74 -8.17 6.93
N VAL A 100 -14.43 -8.41 6.85
CA VAL A 100 -13.52 -8.47 7.99
C VAL A 100 -12.52 -7.32 7.88
N LEU A 101 -12.33 -6.58 8.98
CA LEU A 101 -11.27 -5.59 9.09
C LEU A 101 -9.90 -6.28 9.18
N ILE A 102 -8.98 -5.88 8.30
CA ILE A 102 -7.62 -6.39 8.26
C ILE A 102 -6.67 -5.43 8.98
N ASP A 103 -6.68 -4.15 8.65
CA ASP A 103 -5.69 -3.22 9.21
C ASP A 103 -6.19 -1.76 9.21
N PHE A 104 -5.57 -0.93 10.05
CA PHE A 104 -5.74 0.52 10.04
C PHE A 104 -4.41 1.18 9.73
N ASN A 105 -4.46 2.23 8.91
CA ASN A 105 -3.29 2.98 8.47
C ASN A 105 -3.58 4.49 8.56
N PRO A 106 -2.54 5.32 8.79
CA PRO A 106 -2.70 6.77 8.78
C PRO A 106 -3.21 7.28 7.42
N PHE A 107 -4.03 8.34 7.43
CA PHE A 107 -4.46 9.02 6.21
C PHE A 107 -3.37 9.99 5.73
N GLY A 108 -2.59 9.57 4.74
CA GLY A 108 -1.59 10.42 4.10
C GLY A 108 -0.55 9.61 3.33
N ARG A 109 0.42 10.31 2.73
CA ARG A 109 1.41 9.77 1.80
C ARG A 109 2.32 8.67 2.36
N THR A 110 2.32 8.45 3.68
CA THR A 110 2.98 7.30 4.32
C THR A 110 2.30 5.97 4.01
N THR A 111 1.03 6.02 3.62
CA THR A 111 0.20 4.87 3.24
C THR A 111 0.07 4.85 1.72
N ASP A 112 0.22 3.68 1.10
CA ASP A 112 0.06 3.54 -0.35
C ASP A 112 -1.40 3.83 -0.79
N ALA A 113 -1.57 4.71 -1.79
CA ALA A 113 -2.88 5.08 -2.35
C ALA A 113 -3.39 4.09 -3.41
N LEU A 114 -2.55 3.15 -3.88
CA LEU A 114 -2.91 2.10 -4.83
C LEU A 114 -3.49 2.68 -6.13
N LEU A 115 -4.77 2.44 -6.42
CA LEU A 115 -5.43 2.93 -7.64
C LEU A 115 -5.85 4.41 -7.55
N PHE A 116 -5.52 5.10 -6.47
CA PHE A 116 -5.78 6.53 -6.26
C PHE A 116 -4.49 7.35 -6.27
N ASP A 117 -4.67 8.65 -6.46
CA ASP A 117 -3.63 9.65 -6.19
C ASP A 117 -3.96 10.37 -4.87
N TRP A 118 -2.95 10.57 -4.03
CA TRP A 118 -3.10 11.27 -2.75
C TRP A 118 -3.58 12.70 -2.94
N ASP A 119 -3.15 13.39 -4.00
CA ASP A 119 -3.60 14.77 -4.24
C ASP A 119 -5.12 14.83 -4.52
N SER A 120 -5.66 13.81 -5.20
CA SER A 120 -7.11 13.66 -5.40
C SER A 120 -7.84 13.36 -4.09
N LEU A 121 -7.32 12.43 -3.27
CA LEU A 121 -7.90 12.08 -1.98
C LEU A 121 -7.87 13.24 -0.98
N LEU A 122 -6.80 14.04 -0.99
CA LEU A 122 -6.63 15.20 -0.12
C LEU A 122 -7.55 16.35 -0.53
N SER A 123 -7.80 16.53 -1.83
CA SER A 123 -8.71 17.56 -2.36
C SER A 123 -10.18 17.17 -2.35
N SER A 124 -10.51 15.89 -2.13
CA SER A 124 -11.88 15.40 -2.01
C SER A 124 -12.67 16.19 -0.95
N THR A 125 -13.81 16.73 -1.36
CA THR A 125 -14.75 17.51 -0.52
C THR A 125 -16.06 16.73 -0.33
N LEU A 126 -16.01 15.39 -0.27
CA LEU A 126 -17.19 14.59 -0.02
C LEU A 126 -17.68 14.85 1.42
N ASP A 127 -18.53 15.86 1.55
CA ASP A 127 -19.03 16.39 2.81
C ASP A 127 -20.48 15.92 3.07
N ASP A 128 -21.09 15.15 2.15
CA ASP A 128 -22.42 14.57 2.29
C ASP A 128 -22.37 13.05 2.54
N ASP A 129 -23.14 12.60 3.53
CA ASP A 129 -23.35 11.20 3.90
C ASP A 129 -23.97 10.36 2.77
N ASN A 130 -24.62 11.00 1.79
CA ASN A 130 -25.30 10.34 0.68
C ASN A 130 -24.43 10.15 -0.57
N GLU A 131 -23.19 10.67 -0.58
CA GLU A 131 -22.31 10.50 -1.72
C GLU A 131 -21.73 9.08 -1.77
N ILE A 132 -21.79 8.49 -2.97
CA ILE A 132 -21.29 7.14 -3.22
C ILE A 132 -19.76 7.21 -3.33
N PRO A 133 -19.01 6.41 -2.54
CA PRO A 133 -17.56 6.40 -2.63
C PRO A 133 -17.09 5.94 -4.01
N GLU A 134 -15.98 6.51 -4.47
CA GLU A 134 -15.36 6.07 -5.71
C GLU A 134 -14.79 4.66 -5.55
N PHE A 135 -15.23 3.71 -6.39
CA PHE A 135 -14.73 2.34 -6.38
C PHE A 135 -13.80 2.09 -7.58
N ARG A 136 -12.55 1.73 -7.30
CA ARG A 136 -11.53 1.44 -8.33
C ARG A 136 -11.04 -0.01 -8.19
N CYS A 137 -11.08 -0.75 -9.31
CA CYS A 137 -10.50 -2.08 -9.44
C CYS A 137 -9.88 -2.26 -10.82
N ILE A 138 -8.97 -3.23 -10.96
CA ILE A 138 -8.32 -3.52 -12.24
C ILE A 138 -9.28 -4.30 -13.13
N ARG A 139 -9.60 -3.74 -14.30
CA ARG A 139 -10.56 -4.33 -15.26
C ARG A 139 -9.89 -5.01 -16.45
N GLU A 140 -8.68 -4.59 -16.81
CA GLU A 140 -7.96 -5.05 -17.99
C GLU A 140 -6.49 -5.29 -17.65
N SER A 141 -5.82 -6.16 -18.41
CA SER A 141 -4.40 -6.51 -18.18
C SER A 141 -3.44 -5.31 -18.25
N VAL A 142 -3.86 -4.22 -18.90
CA VAL A 142 -3.09 -2.96 -19.02
C VAL A 142 -3.08 -2.17 -17.69
N GLY A 143 -4.03 -2.43 -16.78
CA GLY A 143 -4.12 -1.75 -15.48
C GLY A 143 -3.30 -2.39 -14.35
N VAL A 144 -2.57 -3.46 -14.65
CA VAL A 144 -1.68 -4.15 -13.70
C VAL A 144 -0.46 -3.28 -13.41
N GLN A 145 -0.32 -2.83 -12.17
CA GLN A 145 0.84 -2.07 -11.73
C GLN A 145 1.91 -3.00 -11.13
N PRO A 146 3.20 -2.81 -11.46
CA PRO A 146 4.27 -3.57 -10.84
C PRO A 146 4.31 -3.26 -9.33
N ASN A 147 4.24 -4.29 -8.49
CA ASN A 147 4.41 -4.13 -7.05
C ASN A 147 5.90 -4.26 -6.69
N PRO A 148 6.57 -3.17 -6.27
CA PRO A 148 7.99 -3.19 -5.95
C PRO A 148 8.35 -4.07 -4.74
N TYR A 149 7.38 -4.48 -3.92
CA TYR A 149 7.57 -5.30 -2.73
C TYR A 149 7.21 -6.77 -2.92
N ARG A 150 6.63 -7.15 -4.06
CA ARG A 150 6.18 -8.54 -4.33
C ARG A 150 7.19 -9.35 -5.13
N ASN A 151 8.10 -8.67 -5.82
CA ASN A 151 9.23 -9.34 -6.43
C ASN A 151 10.26 -9.53 -5.31
N SER A 152 10.42 -10.77 -4.84
CA SER A 152 11.39 -11.19 -3.82
C SER A 152 12.83 -11.10 -4.32
N VAL A 153 13.22 -9.96 -4.87
CA VAL A 153 14.56 -9.70 -5.36
C VAL A 153 15.30 -8.96 -4.24
N PRO A 154 16.53 -9.38 -3.88
CA PRO A 154 17.30 -8.69 -2.86
C PRO A 154 17.37 -7.18 -3.12
N LYS A 155 17.34 -6.39 -2.04
CA LYS A 155 17.39 -4.91 -2.11
C LYS A 155 18.51 -4.42 -3.02
N ASP A 156 19.63 -5.11 -3.04
CA ASP A 156 20.77 -4.79 -3.90
C ASP A 156 20.42 -4.78 -5.40
N PHE A 157 19.58 -5.69 -5.87
CA PHE A 157 19.12 -5.71 -7.26
C PHE A 157 18.12 -4.61 -7.59
N VAL A 158 17.30 -4.21 -6.61
CA VAL A 158 16.36 -3.09 -6.76
C VAL A 158 17.13 -1.76 -6.84
N ASP A 159 18.16 -1.60 -5.99
CA ASP A 159 19.04 -0.43 -5.98
C ASP A 159 19.86 -0.33 -7.28
N LEU A 160 20.32 -1.47 -7.81
CA LEU A 160 21.00 -1.58 -9.11
C LEU A 160 20.11 -1.13 -10.27
N GLY A 161 18.85 -1.60 -10.31
CA GLY A 161 17.91 -1.30 -11.39
C GLY A 161 17.33 0.12 -11.34
N SER A 162 17.22 0.69 -10.14
CA SER A 162 16.74 2.06 -9.93
C SER A 162 17.83 3.13 -10.10
N GLY A 163 19.11 2.72 -10.16
CA GLY A 163 20.25 3.63 -10.30
C GLY A 163 20.53 4.48 -9.06
N MET A 164 19.95 4.12 -7.91
CA MET A 164 20.12 4.86 -6.66
C MET A 164 21.50 4.64 -6.01
N ASP A 165 22.18 3.53 -6.34
CA ASP A 165 23.47 3.19 -5.77
C ASP A 165 24.48 2.71 -6.83
N ALA A 166 25.36 3.63 -7.25
CA ALA A 166 26.39 3.35 -8.24
C ALA A 166 27.50 2.40 -7.72
N LEU A 167 27.69 2.29 -6.40
CA LEU A 167 28.74 1.45 -5.81
C LEU A 167 28.39 -0.03 -5.99
N LYS A 168 27.12 -0.40 -5.80
CA LYS A 168 26.65 -1.77 -6.02
C LYS A 168 26.83 -2.24 -7.47
N LEU A 169 26.69 -1.34 -8.43
CA LEU A 169 26.91 -1.62 -9.86
C LEU A 169 28.38 -1.92 -10.15
N ILE A 170 29.28 -1.17 -9.52
CA ILE A 170 30.73 -1.36 -9.63
C ILE A 170 31.13 -2.71 -9.01
N ASP A 171 30.59 -3.06 -7.84
CA ASP A 171 30.84 -4.34 -7.19
C ASP A 171 30.39 -5.53 -8.06
N LEU A 172 29.22 -5.43 -8.70
CA LEU A 172 28.72 -6.44 -9.64
C LEU A 172 29.63 -6.59 -10.88
N MET A 173 30.12 -5.47 -11.44
CA MET A 173 31.06 -5.49 -12.56
C MET A 173 32.39 -6.15 -12.18
N ASN A 174 32.88 -5.89 -10.96
CA ASN A 174 34.12 -6.47 -10.45
C ASN A 174 34.01 -7.98 -10.14
N LEU A 175 32.82 -8.45 -9.73
CA LEU A 175 32.54 -9.89 -9.59
C LEU A 175 32.55 -10.61 -10.94
N SER A 176 32.09 -9.94 -11.99
CA SER A 176 31.97 -10.50 -13.35
C SER A 176 33.31 -10.56 -14.10
N THR A 177 34.25 -9.67 -13.78
CA THR A 177 35.61 -9.70 -14.35
C THR A 177 36.47 -10.80 -13.72
N ASN A 178 36.25 -11.12 -12.44
CA ASN A 178 37.00 -12.16 -11.74
C ASN A 178 36.60 -13.60 -12.11
N SER A 179 35.37 -13.83 -12.57
CA SER A 179 34.89 -15.16 -12.99
C SER A 179 35.39 -15.61 -14.38
N ASN A 180 35.83 -14.68 -15.23
CA ASN A 180 36.37 -14.97 -16.57
C ASN A 180 37.87 -15.32 -16.59
N GLY A 181 38.55 -15.32 -15.44
CA GLY A 181 39.99 -15.57 -15.33
C GLY A 181 40.43 -17.03 -15.21
N HIS A 182 39.52 -18.02 -15.23
CA HIS A 182 39.83 -19.41 -14.85
C HIS A 182 39.74 -20.47 -15.97
N LEU A 183 39.74 -20.09 -17.26
CA LEU A 183 39.64 -21.04 -18.38
C LEU A 183 40.81 -21.05 -19.37
N ASN A 184 41.95 -20.42 -19.07
CA ASN A 184 43.13 -20.50 -19.94
C ASN A 184 44.36 -20.89 -19.13
N GLY A 185 44.60 -22.19 -19.00
CA GLY A 185 45.82 -22.70 -18.39
C GLY A 185 45.82 -24.20 -18.14
N ASP A 186 45.69 -25.01 -19.19
CA ASP A 186 46.41 -26.28 -19.19
C ASP A 186 46.76 -26.71 -20.62
N SER A 187 48.00 -26.43 -21.01
CA SER A 187 48.63 -27.03 -22.19
C SER A 187 49.90 -27.74 -21.75
N SER A 188 49.85 -29.06 -21.95
CA SER A 188 50.98 -29.95 -22.23
C SER A 188 51.78 -30.46 -21.03
N PRO A 189 52.29 -31.69 -21.19
CA PRO A 189 53.67 -31.84 -21.66
C PRO A 189 53.78 -32.34 -23.11
#